data_AF-A0A966NYQ3-F1
#
_entry.id   AF-A0A966NYQ3-F1
#
_cell.length_a   1.000
_cell.length_b   1.000
_cell.length_c   1.000
_cell.angle_alpha   90.00
_cell.angle_beta   90.00
_cell.angle_gamma   90.00
#
_symmetry.space_group_name_H-M   'P 1'
#
loop_
_entity.id
_entity.type
_entity.pdbx_description
1 polymer ?
#
loop_
_entity_poly.entity_id
_entity_poly.type
_entity_poly.pdbx_seq_one_letter_code
_entity_poly.pdbx_strand_id
1 'polypeptide(L)'
;MSQPKSVGLPTMLVRGLFRRCAHCGGRGAFFTGWFARAERCKTCGFKWERDLVGFRLGAAAMNIIMTGGAVLATMGIGVIVTYPEVPTWPLIAIVGSVALLVGIGGFPTSYTVWLAVDVRMHPLEPEELADAAAHANAQTQAQ
;
A
#
# COMPACT_ATOMS: atom_id res chain seq x y z
N MET A 1 -20.45 17.82 -3.21
CA MET A 1 -19.67 16.95 -2.29
C MET A 1 -20.28 15.56 -2.30
N SER A 2 -19.82 14.68 -3.20
CA SER A 2 -20.31 13.30 -3.27
C SER A 2 -19.56 12.43 -2.26
N GLN A 3 -20.25 11.90 -1.25
CA GLN A 3 -19.70 10.84 -0.43
C GLN A 3 -19.29 9.68 -1.35
N PRO A 4 -18.02 9.22 -1.33
CA PRO A 4 -17.62 8.13 -2.20
C PRO A 4 -18.40 6.87 -1.80
N LYS A 5 -19.17 6.33 -2.77
CA LYS A 5 -19.79 4.99 -2.72
C LYS A 5 -18.86 4.01 -2.02
N SER A 6 -19.40 3.16 -1.14
CA SER A 6 -18.67 2.06 -0.49
C SER A 6 -17.82 1.32 -1.52
N VAL A 7 -16.54 1.69 -1.59
CA VAL A 7 -15.64 1.19 -2.61
C VAL A 7 -15.34 -0.25 -2.22
N GLY A 8 -15.57 -1.20 -3.13
CA GLY A 8 -15.24 -2.59 -2.86
C GLY A 8 -13.77 -2.74 -2.46
N LEU A 9 -13.50 -3.60 -1.48
CA LEU A 9 -12.15 -4.00 -1.05
C LEU A 9 -11.18 -4.28 -2.21
N PRO A 10 -11.54 -5.01 -3.30
CA PRO A 10 -10.63 -5.23 -4.42
C PRO A 10 -10.17 -3.94 -5.10
N THR A 11 -11.06 -2.96 -5.25
CA THR A 11 -10.71 -1.66 -5.83
C THR A 11 -9.78 -0.87 -4.91
N MET A 12 -9.98 -0.95 -3.59
CA MET A 12 -9.08 -0.32 -2.61
C MET A 12 -7.69 -0.97 -2.62
N LEU A 13 -7.60 -2.30 -2.72
CA LEU A 13 -6.35 -3.03 -2.81
C LEU A 13 -5.58 -2.72 -4.10
N VAL A 14 -6.28 -2.67 -5.24
CA VAL A 14 -5.68 -2.27 -6.53
C VAL A 14 -5.15 -0.84 -6.45
N ARG A 15 -5.91 0.09 -5.85
CA ARG A 15 -5.42 1.45 -5.60
C ARG A 15 -4.17 1.45 -4.72
N GLY A 16 -4.14 0.62 -3.68
CA GLY A 16 -3.00 0.42 -2.80
C GLY A 16 -1.76 -0.07 -3.55
N LEU A 17 -1.92 -1.05 -4.45
CA LEU A 17 -0.85 -1.58 -5.29
C LEU A 17 -0.23 -0.49 -6.19
N PHE A 18 -1.05 0.44 -6.68
CA PHE A 18 -0.62 1.57 -7.50
C PHE A 18 -0.26 2.84 -6.70
N ARG A 19 -0.02 2.72 -5.38
CA ARG A 19 0.33 3.84 -4.48
C ARG A 19 -0.68 5.00 -4.51
N ARG A 20 -1.97 4.69 -4.73
CA ARG A 20 -3.07 5.66 -4.73
C ARG A 20 -3.79 5.65 -3.38
N CYS A 21 -4.50 6.74 -3.08
CA CYS A 21 -5.34 6.80 -1.88
C CYS A 21 -6.39 5.68 -1.89
N ALA A 22 -6.49 4.89 -0.82
CA ALA A 22 -7.52 3.85 -0.68
C ALA A 22 -8.94 4.45 -0.74
N HIS A 23 -9.13 5.61 -0.09
CA HIS A 23 -10.40 6.32 -0.02
C HIS A 23 -10.79 6.99 -1.36
N CYS A 24 -10.06 8.03 -1.79
CA CYS A 24 -10.45 8.83 -2.96
C CYS A 24 -9.86 8.34 -4.30
N GLY A 25 -8.84 7.49 -4.28
CA GLY A 25 -8.14 7.05 -5.51
C GLY A 25 -7.18 8.08 -6.12
N GLY A 26 -6.98 9.24 -5.48
CA GLY A 26 -6.07 10.29 -5.95
C GLY A 26 -4.60 9.85 -6.03
N ARG A 27 -3.85 10.42 -7.00
CA ARG A 27 -2.40 10.22 -7.16
C ARG A 27 -1.65 11.15 -6.19
N GLY A 28 -0.61 10.63 -5.53
CA GLY A 28 0.26 11.44 -4.66
C GLY A 28 -0.23 11.59 -3.21
N ALA A 29 -1.02 10.63 -2.73
CA ALA A 29 -1.66 10.69 -1.41
C ALA A 29 -0.74 10.42 -0.22
N PHE A 30 0.47 9.90 -0.44
CA PHE A 30 1.20 9.18 0.60
C PHE A 30 2.71 9.41 0.62
N PHE A 31 3.32 9.50 -0.56
CA PHE A 31 4.77 9.62 -0.70
C PHE A 31 5.09 10.76 -1.64
N THR A 32 5.72 11.80 -1.10
CA THR A 32 6.34 12.88 -1.86
C THR A 32 7.75 12.53 -2.32
N GLY A 33 8.32 11.42 -1.80
CA GLY A 33 9.59 10.81 -2.23
C GLY A 33 9.62 9.30 -1.91
N TRP A 34 10.79 8.64 -1.95
CA TRP A 34 10.90 7.21 -1.56
C TRP A 34 10.75 7.01 -0.03
N PHE A 35 11.24 7.98 0.74
CA PHE A 35 11.14 8.00 2.21
C PHE A 35 10.28 9.15 2.75
N ALA A 36 10.06 10.20 1.96
CA ALA A 36 9.25 11.36 2.34
C ALA A 36 7.77 11.02 2.25
N ARG A 37 7.09 11.06 3.40
CA ARG A 37 5.65 10.76 3.54
C ARG A 37 4.90 12.06 3.82
N ALA A 38 3.74 12.21 3.19
CA ALA A 38 2.81 13.27 3.55
C ALA A 38 1.84 12.73 4.61
N GLU A 39 1.57 13.52 5.64
CA GLU A 39 0.63 13.13 6.71
C GLU A 39 -0.83 13.06 6.20
N ARG A 40 -1.14 13.80 5.14
CA ARG A 40 -2.48 13.90 4.55
C ARG A 40 -2.47 13.71 3.04
N CYS A 41 -3.56 13.15 2.53
CA CYS A 41 -3.79 13.03 1.10
C CYS A 41 -3.98 14.42 0.45
N LYS A 42 -3.20 14.74 -0.59
CA LYS A 42 -3.32 16.00 -1.34
C LYS A 42 -4.64 16.19 -2.08
N THR A 43 -5.38 15.12 -2.35
CA THR A 43 -6.64 15.18 -3.12
C THR A 43 -7.85 15.29 -2.22
N CYS A 44 -7.89 14.57 -1.09
CA CYS A 44 -9.07 14.51 -0.23
C CYS A 44 -8.81 14.90 1.23
N GLY A 45 -7.60 15.35 1.58
CA GLY A 45 -7.27 15.80 2.94
C GLY A 45 -7.18 14.69 4.00
N PHE A 46 -7.49 13.44 3.65
CA PHE A 46 -7.55 12.33 4.60
C PHE A 46 -6.21 12.09 5.29
N LYS A 47 -6.21 12.05 6.64
CA LYS A 47 -5.03 11.81 7.48
C LYS A 47 -4.67 10.33 7.46
N TRP A 48 -3.43 10.04 7.12
CA TRP A 48 -2.95 8.67 7.01
C TRP A 48 -2.63 8.04 8.37
N GLU A 49 -1.87 8.74 9.21
CA GLU A 49 -1.49 8.25 10.53
C GLU A 49 -2.64 8.55 11.50
N ARG A 50 -3.58 7.60 11.63
CA ARG A 50 -4.73 7.67 12.56
C ARG A 50 -4.33 7.52 14.03
N ASP A 51 -3.08 7.85 14.39
CA ASP A 51 -2.47 7.62 15.72
C ASP A 51 -2.64 6.19 16.28
N LEU A 52 -2.94 5.22 15.41
CA LEU A 52 -3.12 3.82 15.79
C LEU A 52 -1.77 3.20 16.15
N VAL A 53 -1.62 2.82 17.43
CA VAL A 53 -0.48 2.06 17.95
C VAL A 53 -0.44 0.69 17.25
N GLY A 54 0.31 0.61 16.15
CA GLY A 54 0.46 -0.63 15.39
C GLY A 54 0.32 -0.50 13.87
N PHE A 55 -0.10 0.65 13.34
CA PHE A 55 -0.21 0.81 11.88
C PHE A 55 1.11 0.50 11.16
N ARG A 56 2.23 0.99 11.71
CA ARG A 56 3.57 0.74 11.15
C ARG A 56 3.98 -0.73 11.24
N LEU A 57 3.55 -1.43 12.29
CA LEU A 57 3.79 -2.86 12.45
C LEU A 57 3.01 -3.66 11.40
N GLY A 58 1.75 -3.31 11.16
CA GLY A 58 0.93 -3.92 10.10
C GLY A 58 1.49 -3.70 8.70
N ALA A 59 1.95 -2.48 8.40
CA ALA A 59 2.62 -2.19 7.12
C ALA A 59 3.94 -2.98 6.95
N ALA A 60 4.70 -3.19 8.02
CA ALA A 60 5.89 -4.03 8.01
C ALA A 60 5.54 -5.52 7.79
N ALA A 61 4.53 -6.03 8.48
CA ALA A 61 4.03 -7.38 8.29
C ALA A 61 3.55 -7.62 6.85
N MET A 62 2.86 -6.63 6.27
CA MET A 62 2.41 -6.71 4.87
C MET A 62 3.58 -6.75 3.88
N ASN A 63 4.68 -6.04 4.15
CA ASN A 63 5.90 -6.15 3.33
C ASN A 63 6.48 -7.58 3.40
N ILE A 64 6.54 -8.17 4.60
CA ILE A 64 7.01 -9.55 4.78
C ILE A 64 6.13 -10.54 4.01
N ILE A 65 4.80 -10.39 4.09
CA ILE A 65 3.85 -11.24 3.35
C ILE A 65 4.06 -11.11 1.84
N MET A 66 4.16 -9.88 1.32
CA MET A 66 4.38 -9.65 -0.11
C MET A 66 5.72 -10.22 -0.59
N THR A 67 6.79 -9.97 0.17
CA THR A 67 8.14 -10.42 -0.17
C THR A 67 8.25 -11.94 -0.08
N GLY A 68 7.79 -12.52 1.03
CA GLY A 68 7.79 -13.97 1.24
C GLY A 68 6.92 -14.69 0.21
N GLY A 69 5.72 -14.16 -0.07
CA GLY A 69 4.83 -14.69 -1.10
C GLY A 69 5.46 -14.65 -2.50
N ALA A 70 6.10 -13.54 -2.87
CA ALA A 70 6.80 -13.42 -4.16
C ALA A 70 7.98 -14.39 -4.28
N VAL A 71 8.76 -14.55 -3.21
CA VAL A 71 9.89 -15.50 -3.13
C VAL A 71 9.39 -16.94 -3.28
N LEU A 72 8.37 -17.34 -2.51
CA LEU A 72 7.80 -18.69 -2.56
C LEU A 72 7.19 -18.99 -3.93
N ALA A 73 6.45 -18.04 -4.51
CA ALA A 73 5.87 -18.19 -5.84
C ALA A 73 6.96 -18.33 -6.91
N THR A 74 7.98 -17.46 -6.88
CA THR A 74 9.09 -17.50 -7.84
C THR A 74 9.86 -18.80 -7.75
N MET A 75 10.16 -19.26 -6.53
CA MET A 75 10.86 -20.52 -6.30
C MET A 75 10.02 -21.72 -6.77
N GLY A 76 8.74 -21.77 -6.41
CA GLY A 76 7.83 -22.85 -6.82
C GLY A 76 7.66 -22.93 -8.34
N ILE A 77 7.41 -21.79 -9.00
CA ILE A 77 7.31 -21.71 -10.46
C ILE A 77 8.63 -22.13 -11.11
N GLY A 78 9.77 -21.62 -10.61
CA GLY A 78 11.08 -21.95 -11.14
C GLY A 78 11.39 -23.45 -11.08
N VAL A 79 11.08 -24.10 -9.97
CA VAL A 79 11.25 -25.56 -9.83
C VAL A 79 10.32 -26.32 -10.77
N ILE A 80 9.04 -25.96 -10.84
CA ILE A 80 8.06 -26.65 -11.71
C ILE A 80 8.47 -26.57 -13.18
N VAL A 81 8.93 -25.41 -13.64
CA VAL A 81 9.27 -25.16 -15.05
C VAL A 81 10.61 -25.81 -15.44
N THR A 82 11.56 -25.92 -14.51
CA THR A 82 12.91 -26.44 -14.79
C THR A 82 13.11 -27.91 -14.40
N TYR A 83 12.10 -28.55 -13.81
CA TYR A 83 12.15 -29.97 -13.51
C TYR A 83 12.27 -30.80 -14.80
N PRO A 84 13.15 -31.83 -14.87
CA PRO A 84 13.91 -32.45 -13.78
C PRO A 84 15.30 -31.85 -13.49
N GLU A 85 15.82 -31.01 -14.39
CA GLU A 85 17.17 -30.46 -14.32
C GLU A 85 17.14 -29.03 -13.75
N VAL A 86 16.90 -28.91 -12.44
CA VAL A 86 16.74 -27.61 -11.78
C VAL A 86 18.09 -26.87 -11.72
N PRO A 87 18.25 -25.72 -12.39
CA PRO A 87 19.49 -24.94 -12.35
C PRO A 87 19.54 -24.14 -11.04
N THR A 88 20.10 -24.74 -9.99
CA THR A 88 20.11 -24.19 -8.62
C THR A 88 20.68 -22.78 -8.53
N TRP A 89 21.84 -22.52 -9.16
CA TRP A 89 22.49 -21.20 -9.09
C TRP A 89 21.68 -20.08 -9.76
N PRO A 90 21.21 -20.23 -11.02
CA PRO A 90 20.28 -19.27 -11.62
C PRO A 90 19.01 -19.07 -10.82
N LEU A 91 18.42 -20.14 -10.29
CA LEU A 91 17.20 -20.05 -9.50
C LEU A 91 17.41 -19.24 -8.21
N ILE A 92 18.51 -19.48 -7.48
CA ILE A 92 18.88 -18.69 -6.30
C ILE A 92 19.09 -17.22 -6.68
N ALA A 93 19.78 -16.93 -7.78
CA ALA A 93 20.00 -15.56 -8.23
C ALA A 93 18.69 -14.83 -8.54
N ILE A 94 17.74 -15.50 -9.21
CA ILE A 94 16.41 -14.96 -9.52
C ILE A 94 15.62 -14.73 -8.22
N VAL A 95 15.54 -15.73 -7.35
CA VAL A 95 14.78 -15.65 -6.10
C VAL A 95 15.36 -14.56 -5.17
N GLY A 96 16.68 -14.47 -5.06
CA GLY A 96 17.36 -13.42 -4.30
C GLY A 96 17.11 -12.02 -4.89
N SER A 97 17.12 -11.90 -6.22
CA SER A 97 16.79 -10.64 -6.90
C SER A 97 15.35 -10.23 -6.64
N VAL A 98 14.39 -11.17 -6.69
CA VAL A 98 12.99 -10.90 -6.36
C VAL A 98 12.84 -10.48 -4.91
N ALA A 99 13.52 -11.14 -3.97
CA ALA A 99 13.49 -10.77 -2.55
C ALA A 99 13.95 -9.32 -2.34
N LEU A 100 15.03 -8.89 -2.99
CA LEU A 100 15.54 -7.52 -2.90
C LEU A 100 14.59 -6.52 -3.56
N LEU A 101 14.14 -6.79 -4.78
CA LEU A 101 13.25 -5.90 -5.52
C LEU A 101 11.90 -5.72 -4.83
N VAL A 102 11.31 -6.81 -4.34
CA VAL A 102 10.01 -6.76 -3.64
C VAL A 102 10.16 -6.25 -2.22
N GLY A 103 11.21 -6.63 -1.48
CA GLY A 103 11.40 -6.14 -0.11
C GLY A 103 11.70 -4.64 -0.04
N ILE A 104 12.57 -4.15 -0.91
CA ILE A 104 12.96 -2.73 -0.97
C ILE A 104 11.90 -1.92 -1.73
N GLY A 105 11.50 -2.39 -2.92
CA GLY A 105 10.52 -1.72 -3.79
C GLY A 105 9.08 -1.81 -3.29
N GLY A 106 8.74 -2.87 -2.57
CA GLY A 106 7.42 -3.10 -1.99
C GLY A 106 7.19 -2.35 -0.69
N PHE A 107 8.20 -1.72 -0.09
CA PHE A 107 8.04 -0.88 1.10
C PHE A 107 6.92 0.16 0.95
N PRO A 108 6.93 1.09 -0.03
CA PRO A 108 5.84 2.05 -0.17
C PRO A 108 4.49 1.40 -0.47
N THR A 109 4.49 0.26 -1.15
CA THR A 109 3.29 -0.48 -1.53
C THR A 109 2.66 -1.20 -0.34
N SER A 110 3.48 -1.70 0.60
CA SER A 110 2.99 -2.39 1.79
C SER A 110 2.19 -1.44 2.69
N TYR A 111 2.62 -0.18 2.80
CA TYR A 111 1.92 0.86 3.53
C TYR A 111 0.56 1.22 2.92
N THR A 112 0.47 1.30 1.59
CA THR A 112 -0.76 1.67 0.90
C THR A 112 -1.74 0.50 0.81
N VAL A 113 -1.24 -0.73 0.66
CA VAL A 113 -2.05 -1.95 0.75
C VAL A 113 -2.55 -2.15 2.18
N TRP A 114 -1.69 -1.97 3.20
CA TRP A 114 -2.11 -2.03 4.60
C TRP A 114 -3.16 -0.96 4.91
N LEU A 115 -3.04 0.26 4.42
CA LEU A 115 -4.09 1.28 4.60
C LEU A 115 -5.44 0.80 4.03
N ALA A 116 -5.45 0.18 2.86
CA ALA A 116 -6.69 -0.32 2.28
C ALA A 116 -7.35 -1.40 3.15
N VAL A 117 -6.55 -2.26 3.77
CA VAL A 117 -7.02 -3.27 4.73
C VAL A 117 -7.48 -2.62 6.03
N ASP A 118 -6.72 -1.67 6.56
CA ASP A 118 -7.01 -0.93 7.78
C ASP A 118 -8.34 -0.17 7.68
N VAL A 119 -8.56 0.62 6.62
CA VAL A 119 -9.83 1.33 6.37
C VAL A 119 -11.01 0.37 6.24
N ARG A 120 -10.79 -0.87 5.83
CA ARG A 120 -11.84 -1.88 5.76
C ARG A 120 -12.17 -2.49 7.12
N MET A 121 -11.15 -2.69 7.98
CA MET A 121 -11.31 -3.24 9.33
C MET A 121 -11.82 -2.18 10.32
N HIS A 122 -11.30 -0.96 10.18
CA HIS A 122 -11.63 0.24 10.92
C HIS A 122 -12.17 1.27 9.93
N PRO A 123 -13.49 1.25 9.64
CA PRO A 123 -14.12 2.25 8.80
C PRO A 123 -13.81 3.67 9.27
N LEU A 124 -13.86 4.61 8.34
CA LEU A 124 -13.65 6.02 8.65
C LEU A 124 -14.81 6.53 9.50
N GLU A 125 -14.47 7.16 10.61
CA GLU A 125 -15.46 7.78 11.47
C GLU A 125 -15.94 9.10 10.83
N PRO A 126 -17.19 9.52 11.10
CA PRO A 126 -17.73 10.75 10.54
C PRO A 126 -16.87 11.99 10.86
N GLU A 127 -16.24 12.01 12.03
CA GLU A 127 -15.32 13.07 12.45
C GLU A 127 -14.07 13.14 11.58
N GLU A 128 -13.48 12.00 11.21
CA GLU A 128 -12.29 11.96 10.35
C GLU A 128 -12.62 12.38 8.92
N LEU A 129 -13.83 12.07 8.45
CA LEU A 129 -14.33 12.54 7.17
C LEU A 129 -14.57 14.06 7.20
N ALA A 130 -15.07 14.59 8.31
CA ALA A 130 -15.26 16.02 8.50
C ALA A 130 -13.92 16.77 8.57
N ASP A 131 -12.92 16.23 9.28
CA ASP A 131 -11.55 16.76 9.32
C ASP A 131 -10.92 16.78 7.92
N ALA A 132 -11.04 15.67 7.18
CA ALA A 132 -10.54 15.57 5.82
C ALA A 132 -11.18 16.63 4.89
N ALA A 133 -12.49 16.85 5.02
CA ALA A 133 -13.21 17.87 4.25
C ALA A 133 -12.81 19.29 4.65
N ALA A 134 -12.65 19.57 5.95
CA ALA A 134 -12.19 20.87 6.45
C ALA A 134 -10.79 21.21 5.89
N HIS A 135 -9.88 20.24 5.89
CA HIS A 135 -8.54 20.40 5.33
C HIS A 135 -8.56 20.66 3.81
N ALA A 136 -9.38 19.94 3.05
CA ALA A 136 -9.51 20.17 1.62
C ALA A 136 -10.06 21.58 1.31
N ASN A 137 -11.03 22.05 2.09
CA ASN A 137 -11.60 23.39 1.95
C ASN A 137 -10.58 24.48 2.30
N ALA A 138 -9.80 24.31 3.38
CA ALA A 138 -8.76 25.25 3.77
C ALA A 138 -7.66 25.39 2.69
N GLN A 139 -7.28 24.28 2.04
CA GLN A 139 -6.32 24.32 0.92
C GLN A 139 -6.88 25.06 -0.30
N THR A 140 -8.18 24.95 -0.55
CA THR A 140 -8.85 25.63 -1.68
C THR A 140 -8.93 27.15 -1.44
N GLN A 141 -9.09 27.60 -0.19
CA GLN A 141 -9.16 29.03 0.16
C GLN A 141 -7.79 29.73 0.19
N ALA A 142 -6.71 28.95 0.34
CA ALA A 142 -5.35 29.47 0.36
C ALA A 142 -4.72 29.60 -1.05
N GLN A 143 -5.45 29.19 -2.10
CA GLN A 143 -5.07 29.34 -3.51
C GLN A 143 -5.82 30.50 -4.15
#